data_AF-A0A9D1AKY5-F1
#
_entry.id   AF-A0A9D1AKY5-F1
#
_cell.length_a   1.000
_cell.length_b   1.000
_cell.length_c   1.000
_cell.angle_alpha   90.00
_cell.angle_beta   90.00
_cell.angle_gamma   90.00
#
_symmetry.space_group_name_H-M   'P 1'
#
loop_
_entity.id
_entity.type
_entity.pdbx_description
1 polymer ?
#
loop_
_entity_poly.entity_id
_entity_poly.type
_entity_poly.pdbx_seq_one_letter_code
_entity_poly.pdbx_strand_id
1 'polypeptide(L)'
;MVEYNRYAVGRVIRQLRKERKLSQEVFSGLTGLARSHLAMIESGRKQANFETIWRIAVAFDVLPHILVQRIEEEAVKEQSQSPQTK
;
A
#
# COMPACT_ATOMS: atom_id res chain seq x y z
N MET A 1 -3.47 15.28 13.25
CA MET A 1 -2.48 15.30 12.16
C MET A 1 -2.40 13.88 11.62
N VAL A 2 -2.48 13.69 10.30
CA VAL A 2 -2.38 12.33 9.73
C VAL A 2 -0.92 11.93 9.71
N GLU A 3 -0.59 10.83 10.38
CA GLU A 3 0.77 10.29 10.46
C GLU A 3 0.96 9.17 9.43
N TYR A 4 2.19 9.01 8.96
CA TYR A 4 2.54 7.92 8.05
C TYR A 4 2.38 6.56 8.76
N ASN A 5 1.59 5.67 8.14
CA ASN A 5 1.37 4.31 8.65
C ASN A 5 1.69 3.27 7.57
N ARG A 6 2.76 2.48 7.79
CA ARG A 6 3.20 1.44 6.85
C ARG A 6 2.19 0.29 6.66
N TYR A 7 1.33 0.03 7.64
CA TYR A 7 0.28 -0.99 7.52
C TYR A 7 -0.88 -0.47 6.67
N ALA A 8 -1.23 0.81 6.78
CA ALA A 8 -2.19 1.45 5.88
C ALA A 8 -1.71 1.41 4.42
N VAL A 9 -0.43 1.71 4.18
CA VAL A 9 0.22 1.54 2.87
C VAL A 9 0.03 0.12 2.35
N GLY A 10 0.41 -0.89 3.15
CA GLY A 10 0.32 -2.28 2.76
C GLY A 10 -1.10 -2.73 2.44
N ARG A 11 -2.09 -2.30 3.23
CA ARG A 11 -3.50 -2.64 3.01
C ARG A 11 -4.06 -2.01 1.75
N VAL A 12 -3.81 -0.72 1.51
CA VAL A 12 -4.27 -0.03 0.29
C VAL A 12 -3.72 -0.73 -0.96
N ILE A 13 -2.42 -1.04 -0.97
CA ILE A 13 -1.77 -1.74 -2.10
C ILE A 13 -2.40 -3.11 -2.30
N ARG A 14 -2.56 -3.88 -1.22
CA ARG A 14 -3.16 -5.22 -1.27
C ARG A 14 -4.61 -5.18 -1.75
N GLN A 15 -5.38 -4.18 -1.31
CA GLN A 15 -6.77 -3.99 -1.68
C GLN A 15 -6.87 -3.65 -3.17
N LEU A 16 -6.15 -2.63 -3.65
CA LEU A 16 -6.09 -2.26 -5.06
C LEU A 16 -5.69 -3.43 -5.95
N ARG A 17 -4.69 -4.22 -5.53
CA ARG A 17 -4.25 -5.41 -6.26
C ARG A 17 -5.38 -6.44 -6.38
N LYS A 18 -6.11 -6.69 -5.30
CA LYS A 18 -7.24 -7.64 -5.28
C LYS A 18 -8.44 -7.13 -6.09
N GLU A 19 -8.76 -5.84 -6.00
CA GLU A 19 -9.82 -5.20 -6.81
C GLU A 19 -9.55 -5.39 -8.30
N ARG A 20 -8.28 -5.32 -8.71
CA ARG A 20 -7.83 -5.58 -10.09
C ARG A 20 -7.59 -7.06 -10.41
N LYS A 21 -7.91 -7.97 -9.49
CA LYS A 21 -7.75 -9.43 -9.62
C LYS A 21 -6.32 -9.87 -9.98
N LEU A 22 -5.31 -9.12 -9.52
CA LEU A 22 -3.90 -9.42 -9.79
C LEU A 22 -3.33 -10.33 -8.70
N SER A 23 -2.56 -11.34 -9.09
CA SER A 23 -1.72 -12.10 -8.14
C SER A 23 -0.53 -11.25 -7.70
N GLN A 24 0.10 -11.60 -6.57
CA GLN A 24 1.34 -10.92 -6.15
C GLN A 24 2.46 -11.12 -7.17
N GLU A 25 2.51 -12.27 -7.83
CA GLU A 25 3.51 -12.56 -8.86
C GLU A 25 3.33 -11.64 -10.07
N VAL A 26 2.12 -11.57 -10.62
CA VAL A 26 1.81 -10.68 -11.75
C VAL A 26 2.08 -9.23 -11.39
N PHE A 27 1.59 -8.77 -10.22
CA PHE A 27 1.77 -7.37 -9.82
C PHE A 27 3.24 -7.02 -9.51
N SER A 28 4.01 -7.98 -8.99
CA SER A 28 5.45 -7.78 -8.79
C SER A 28 6.19 -7.56 -10.12
N GLY A 29 5.79 -8.29 -11.17
CA GLY A 29 6.31 -8.06 -12.53
C GLY A 29 5.96 -6.66 -13.06
N LEU A 30 4.71 -6.21 -12.90
CA LEU A 30 4.26 -4.88 -13.35
C LEU A 30 4.98 -3.73 -12.63
N THR A 31 5.24 -3.90 -11.33
CA THR A 31 5.95 -2.89 -10.52
C THR A 31 7.46 -2.96 -10.73
N GLY A 32 8.00 -4.06 -11.27
CA GLY A 32 9.43 -4.40 -11.29
C GLY A 32 10.02 -4.67 -9.90
N LEU A 33 9.19 -4.97 -8.91
CA LEU A 33 9.62 -5.34 -7.56
C LEU A 33 9.78 -6.86 -7.46
N ALA A 34 10.70 -7.32 -6.61
CA ALA A 34 10.70 -8.73 -6.23
C ALA A 34 9.36 -9.07 -5.54
N ARG A 35 8.75 -10.22 -5.88
CA ARG A 35 7.50 -10.70 -5.26
C ARG A 35 7.56 -10.72 -3.73
N SER A 36 8.70 -11.15 -3.16
CA SER A 36 8.93 -11.16 -1.71
C SER A 36 8.94 -9.75 -1.11
N HIS A 37 9.53 -8.78 -1.82
CA HIS A 37 9.53 -7.38 -1.41
C HIS A 37 8.12 -6.79 -1.41
N LEU A 38 7.35 -7.03 -2.49
CA LEU A 38 5.94 -6.65 -2.56
C LEU A 38 5.13 -7.27 -1.41
N ALA A 39 5.33 -8.55 -1.09
CA ALA A 39 4.64 -9.21 0.02
C ALA A 39 5.01 -8.60 1.39
N MET A 40 6.26 -8.20 1.59
CA MET A 40 6.69 -7.50 2.81
C MET A 40 6.08 -6.09 2.92
N ILE A 41 5.88 -5.39 1.80
CA ILE A 41 5.19 -4.10 1.76
C ILE A 41 3.71 -4.28 2.07
N GLU A 42 3.02 -5.21 1.41
CA GLU A 42 1.59 -5.48 1.62
C GLU A 42 1.25 -5.90 3.06
N SER A 43 2.21 -6.49 3.78
CA SER A 43 2.07 -6.87 5.18
C SER A 43 2.57 -5.80 6.16
N GLY A 44 3.09 -4.67 5.68
CA GLY A 44 3.69 -3.62 6.49
C GLY A 44 5.01 -4.00 7.16
N ARG A 45 5.58 -5.18 6.86
CA ARG A 45 6.89 -5.62 7.39
C ARG A 45 8.04 -4.79 6.86
N LYS A 46 7.90 -4.24 5.65
CA LYS A 46 8.87 -3.32 5.04
C LYS A 46 8.19 -2.01 4.67
N GLN A 47 8.83 -0.90 5.01
CA GLN A 47 8.40 0.42 4.58
C GLN A 47 8.73 0.63 3.10
N ALA A 48 7.73 0.99 2.31
CA ALA A 48 7.94 1.46 0.95
C ALA A 48 8.52 2.88 0.98
N ASN A 49 9.56 3.15 0.20
CA ASN A 49 10.04 4.50 -0.02
C ASN A 49 9.19 5.20 -1.09
N PHE A 50 9.42 6.50 -1.27
CA PHE A 50 8.64 7.30 -2.22
C PHE A 50 8.71 6.78 -3.66
N GLU A 51 9.89 6.37 -4.13
CA GLU A 51 10.07 5.77 -5.46
C GLU A 51 9.24 4.48 -5.62
N THR A 52 9.19 3.64 -4.59
CA THR A 52 8.39 2.40 -4.59
C THR A 52 6.89 2.73 -4.67
N ILE A 53 6.42 3.71 -3.90
CA ILE A 53 5.03 4.19 -3.99
C ILE A 53 4.73 4.70 -5.40
N TRP A 54 5.65 5.44 -6.01
CA TRP A 54 5.51 5.96 -7.35
C TRP A 54 5.38 4.85 -8.40
N ARG A 55 6.27 3.85 -8.34
CA ARG A 55 6.25 2.67 -9.24
C ARG A 55 4.96 1.85 -9.08
N ILE A 56 4.48 1.71 -7.85
CA ILE A 56 3.22 1.02 -7.55
C ILE A 56 2.03 1.78 -8.12
N ALA A 57 2.00 3.11 -8.00
CA ALA A 57 0.96 3.93 -8.60
C ALA A 57 0.91 3.79 -10.12
N VAL A 58 2.08 3.88 -10.79
CA VAL A 58 2.19 3.68 -12.24
C VAL A 58 1.78 2.27 -12.66
N ALA A 59 2.15 1.23 -11.91
CA ALA A 59 1.74 -0.16 -12.20
C ALA A 59 0.22 -0.37 -12.03
N PHE A 60 -0.43 0.44 -11.22
CA PHE A 60 -1.88 0.52 -11.13
C PHE A 60 -2.50 1.50 -12.13
N ASP A 61 -1.74 2.13 -13.02
CA ASP A 61 -2.28 3.16 -13.93
C ASP A 61 -3.07 4.25 -13.16
N VAL A 62 -2.49 4.71 -12.04
CA VAL A 62 -3.03 5.82 -11.24
C VAL A 62 -1.95 6.85 -10.96
N LEU A 63 -2.36 8.10 -10.79
CA LEU A 63 -1.44 9.15 -10.39
C LEU A 63 -0.95 8.90 -8.94
N PRO A 64 0.33 9.13 -8.62
CA PRO A 64 0.88 8.88 -7.29
C PRO A 64 0.12 9.56 -6.15
N HIS A 65 -0.37 10.79 -6.36
CA HIS A 65 -1.14 11.50 -5.34
C HIS A 65 -2.48 10.81 -5.01
N ILE A 66 -3.10 10.10 -5.96
CA ILE A 66 -4.33 9.33 -5.72
C ILE A 66 -4.02 8.12 -4.83
N LEU A 67 -2.88 7.47 -5.03
CA LEU A 67 -2.45 6.38 -4.17
C LEU A 67 -2.16 6.89 -2.74
N VAL A 68 -1.48 8.03 -2.62
CA VAL A 68 -1.21 8.68 -1.33
C VAL A 68 -2.50 9.08 -0.61
N GLN A 69 -3.45 9.68 -1.32
CA GLN A 69 -4.77 10.02 -0.74
C GLN A 69 -5.47 8.79 -0.16
N ARG A 70 -5.48 7.66 -0.88
CA ARG A 70 -6.06 6.40 -0.36
C ARG A 70 -5.32 5.90 0.88
N ILE A 71 -4.01 6.10 0.95
CA ILE A 71 -3.19 5.74 2.12
C ILE A 71 -3.56 6.62 3.32
N GLU A 72 -3.75 7.92 3.12
CA GLU A 72 -4.17 8.85 4.17
C GLU A 72 -5.55 8.48 4.73
N GLU A 73 -6.52 8.23 3.84
CA GLU A 73 -7.87 7.78 4.20
C GLU A 73 -7.83 6.49 5.02
N GLU A 74 -7.00 5.53 4.62
CA GLU A 74 -6.82 4.27 5.32
C GLU A 74 -6.12 4.44 6.69
N ALA A 75 -5.15 5.35 6.78
CA ALA A 75 -4.47 5.66 8.04
C ALA A 75 -5.42 6.30 9.06
N VAL A 76 -6.34 7.15 8.61
CA VAL A 76 -7.38 7.77 9.47
C VAL A 76 -8.39 6.74 9.98
N LYS A 77 -8.80 5.80 9.12
CA LYS A 77 -9.73 4.71 9.52
C LYS A 77 -9.15 3.86 10.66
N GLU A 78 -7.86 3.52 10.60
CA GLU A 78 -7.21 2.74 11.66
C GLU A 78 -7.12 3.45 13.00
N GLN A 79 -6.85 4.77 12.97
CA GLN A 79 -6.83 5.57 14.20
C GLN A 79 -8.20 5.57 14.88
N SER A 80 -9.28 5.54 14.10
CA SER A 80 -10.65 5.51 14.59
C SER A 80 -11.10 4.13 15.10
N GLN A 81 -10.42 3.05 14.67
CA GLN A 81 -10.78 1.66 14.99
C GLN A 81 -9.86 1.01 16.05
N SER A 82 -8.86 1.73 16.55
CA SER A 82 -8.00 1.22 17.63
C SER A 82 -8.77 1.21 18.96
N PRO A 83 -9.05 0.04 19.57
CA PRO A 83 -9.50 0.00 20.95
C PRO A 83 -8.39 0.57 21.84
N GLN A 84 -8.76 1.40 22.82
CA GLN A 84 -7.91 1.73 23.95
C GLN A 84 -7.51 0.41 24.63
N THR A 85 -6.31 -0.09 24.33
CA THR A 85 -5.69 -1.12 25.16
C THR A 85 -5.31 -0.44 26.46
N LYS A 86 -6.00 -0.83 27.54
CA LYS A 86 -5.69 -0.50 28.93
C LYS A 86 -4.24 -0.82 29.29
#